data_AF-A0A3M2SST5-F1
#
_entry.id   AF-A0A3M2SST5-F1
#
_cell.length_a   1.000
_cell.length_b   1.000
_cell.length_c   1.000
_cell.angle_alpha   90.00
_cell.angle_beta   90.00
_cell.angle_gamma   90.00
#
_symmetry.space_group_name_H-M   'P 1'
#
loop_
_entity.id
_entity.type
_entity.pdbx_description
1 polymer ?
#
loop_
_entity_poly.entity_id
_entity_poly.type
_entity_poly.pdbx_seq_one_letter_code
_entity_poly.pdbx_strand_id
1 'polypeptide(L)'
;MTRCISCTRCVRFTTEVAGITQMGQTGRGEDSEITSYLNQTLESNLQGNIIDLCPVGALVSKPYAFTARPWELTKTETIDVMDALGSAIRVDTKGREVMRILPRNHDA
;
A
#
# COMPACT_ATOMS: atom_id res chain seq x y z
N MET A 1 4.20 11.72 -9.55
CA MET A 1 2.73 11.58 -9.38
C MET A 1 1.94 11.40 -10.70
N THR A 2 2.60 11.25 -11.85
CA THR A 2 1.98 11.20 -13.19
C THR A 2 0.96 10.08 -13.44
N ARG A 3 1.01 8.98 -12.67
CA ARG A 3 0.05 7.87 -12.78
C ARG A 3 -1.16 8.02 -11.84
N CYS A 4 -1.16 9.02 -10.97
CA CYS A 4 -2.24 9.21 -10.01
C CYS A 4 -3.48 9.76 -10.71
N ILE A 5 -4.65 9.24 -10.32
CA ILE A 5 -5.96 9.68 -10.84
C ILE A 5 -6.74 10.53 -9.84
N SER A 6 -6.07 11.07 -8.81
CA SER A 6 -6.66 11.93 -7.78
C SER A 6 -7.91 11.34 -7.09
N CYS A 7 -7.95 10.02 -6.91
CA CYS A 7 -9.08 9.33 -6.25
C CYS A 7 -9.16 9.51 -4.72
N THR A 8 -8.19 10.22 -4.12
CA THR A 8 -8.06 10.55 -2.69
C THR A 8 -8.11 9.38 -1.69
N ARG A 9 -8.07 8.12 -2.14
CA ARG A 9 -8.11 6.93 -1.27
C ARG A 9 -6.94 6.89 -0.27
N CYS A 10 -5.74 7.24 -0.71
CA CYS A 10 -4.55 7.28 0.16
C CYS A 10 -4.67 8.35 1.24
N VAL A 11 -5.16 9.54 0.90
CA VAL A 11 -5.36 10.66 1.84
C VAL A 11 -6.42 10.32 2.89
N ARG A 12 -7.52 9.70 2.47
CA ARG A 12 -8.56 9.23 3.39
C ARG A 12 -8.05 8.13 4.31
N PHE A 13 -7.35 7.14 3.78
CA PHE A 13 -6.78 6.06 4.60
C PHE A 13 -5.81 6.58 5.65
N THR A 14 -4.91 7.50 5.28
CA THR A 14 -3.98 8.08 6.25
C THR A 14 -4.72 8.81 7.36
N THR A 15 -5.78 9.55 7.01
CA THR A 15 -6.53 10.38 7.97
C THR A 15 -7.45 9.55 8.87
N GLU A 16 -8.24 8.66 8.27
CA GLU A 16 -9.33 7.93 8.92
C GLU A 16 -8.85 6.65 9.61
N VAL A 17 -7.90 5.93 9.02
CA VAL A 17 -7.44 4.62 9.51
C VAL A 17 -6.09 4.72 10.21
N ALA A 18 -5.11 5.34 9.56
CA ALA A 18 -3.76 5.46 10.13
C ALA A 18 -3.64 6.59 11.17
N GLY A 19 -4.64 7.47 11.26
CA GLY A 19 -4.67 8.60 12.22
C GLY A 19 -3.63 9.69 11.95
N ILE A 20 -3.05 9.74 10.76
CA ILE A 20 -2.01 10.70 10.36
C ILE A 20 -2.50 11.61 9.22
N THR A 21 -2.35 12.93 9.39
CA THR A 21 -2.81 13.94 8.43
C THR A 21 -1.69 14.51 7.55
N GLN A 22 -0.58 13.77 7.42
CA GLN A 22 0.62 14.21 6.69
C GLN A 22 0.43 14.24 5.17
N MET A 23 -0.49 13.46 4.61
CA MET A 23 -0.77 13.41 3.18
C MET A 23 -2.00 14.25 2.82
N GLY A 24 -1.92 14.99 1.72
CA GLY A 24 -3.01 15.83 1.24
C GLY A 24 -2.97 16.03 -0.27
N GLN A 25 -4.01 16.66 -0.80
CA GLN A 25 -4.05 17.11 -2.19
C GLN A 25 -3.74 18.61 -2.23
N THR A 26 -2.63 18.95 -2.87
CA THR A 26 -2.19 20.33 -3.10
C THR A 26 -2.51 20.75 -4.53
N GLY A 27 -2.68 22.05 -4.76
CA GLY A 27 -3.05 22.57 -6.08
C GLY A 27 -4.56 22.46 -6.36
N ARG A 28 -4.95 22.76 -7.60
CA ARG A 28 -6.36 22.77 -8.03
C ARG A 28 -6.45 22.46 -9.51
N GLY A 29 -7.50 21.74 -9.90
CA GLY A 29 -7.74 21.40 -11.31
C GLY A 29 -6.73 20.36 -11.81
N GLU A 30 -6.17 20.61 -12.99
CA GLU A 30 -5.16 19.75 -13.60
C GLU A 30 -3.85 19.72 -12.80
N ASP A 31 -3.46 20.85 -12.20
CA ASP A 31 -2.27 20.97 -11.35
C ASP A 31 -2.45 20.41 -9.94
N SER A 32 -3.46 19.54 -9.74
CA SER A 32 -3.68 18.92 -8.45
C SER A 32 -2.79 17.71 -8.24
N GLU A 33 -2.02 17.71 -7.16
CA GLU A 33 -1.08 16.66 -6.81
C GLU A 33 -1.34 16.13 -5.41
N ILE A 34 -1.29 14.81 -5.25
CA ILE A 34 -1.25 14.22 -3.91
C ILE A 34 0.20 14.21 -3.45
N THR A 35 0.48 14.91 -2.36
CA THR A 35 1.81 15.00 -1.78
C THR A 35 1.74 14.98 -0.26
N SER A 36 2.88 14.68 0.37
CA SER A 36 3.07 14.91 1.81
C SER A 36 3.36 16.38 2.07
N TYR A 37 2.81 16.93 3.14
CA TYR A 37 3.15 18.28 3.58
C TYR A 37 4.67 18.37 3.83
N LEU A 38 5.34 19.34 3.19
CA LEU A 38 6.80 19.58 3.29
C LEU A 38 7.70 18.38 2.93
N ASN A 39 7.28 17.48 2.03
CA ASN A 39 8.04 16.28 1.66
C ASN A 39 8.39 15.38 2.87
N GLN A 40 7.57 15.40 3.91
CA GLN A 40 7.76 14.55 5.08
C GLN A 40 7.58 13.08 4.72
N THR A 41 8.40 12.23 5.33
CA THR A 41 8.17 10.79 5.33
C THR A 41 6.91 10.49 6.10
N LEU A 42 6.09 9.57 5.56
CA LEU A 42 4.99 9.02 6.34
C LEU A 42 5.59 8.23 7.50
N GLU A 43 5.11 8.53 8.71
CA GLU A 43 5.52 7.87 9.96
C GLU A 43 4.30 7.19 10.60
N SER A 44 3.91 6.05 10.05
CA SER A 44 2.85 5.18 10.59
C SER A 44 3.13 3.72 10.27
N ASN A 45 2.89 2.84 11.26
CA ASN A 45 3.07 1.40 11.10
C ASN A 45 2.15 0.80 10.02
N LEU A 46 1.02 1.45 9.72
CA LEU A 46 0.01 0.98 8.77
C LEU A 46 0.13 1.62 7.38
N GLN A 47 1.10 2.51 7.15
CA GLN A 47 1.21 3.26 5.89
C GLN A 47 1.46 2.38 4.66
N GLY A 48 2.03 1.19 4.85
CA GLY A 48 2.29 0.23 3.76
C GLY A 48 1.02 -0.20 3.03
N ASN A 49 -0.12 -0.22 3.74
CA ASN A 49 -1.41 -0.66 3.19
C ASN A 49 -1.94 0.29 2.11
N ILE A 50 -1.44 1.52 2.02
CA ILE A 50 -1.83 2.49 0.99
C ILE A 50 -1.51 1.98 -0.42
N ILE A 51 -0.49 1.13 -0.55
CA ILE A 51 -0.09 0.51 -1.82
C ILE A 51 -1.24 -0.36 -2.36
N ASP A 52 -1.92 -1.10 -1.50
CA ASP A 52 -3.03 -1.98 -1.89
C ASP A 52 -4.30 -1.21 -2.20
N LEU A 53 -4.50 -0.06 -1.54
CA LEU A 53 -5.62 0.83 -1.83
C LEU A 53 -5.48 1.59 -3.16
N CYS A 54 -4.25 1.75 -3.67
CA CYS A 54 -3.97 2.54 -4.86
C CYS A 54 -4.40 1.78 -6.14
N PRO A 55 -5.41 2.27 -6.90
CA PRO A 55 -5.95 1.51 -8.03
C PRO A 55 -5.07 1.51 -9.28
N VAL A 56 -4.04 2.37 -9.35
CA VAL A 56 -3.34 2.71 -10.61
C VAL A 56 -1.83 2.50 -10.58
N GLY A 57 -1.26 2.10 -9.43
CA GLY A 57 0.20 1.92 -9.30
C GLY A 57 0.98 3.24 -9.29
N ALA A 58 0.34 4.33 -8.84
CA ALA A 58 1.04 5.57 -8.49
C ALA A 58 1.86 5.40 -7.19
N LEU A 59 1.33 4.59 -6.26
CA LEU A 59 2.00 4.17 -5.04
C LEU A 59 2.26 2.67 -5.14
N VAL A 60 3.52 2.27 -5.01
CA VAL A 60 3.97 0.88 -5.15
C VAL A 60 4.98 0.54 -4.06
N SER A 61 5.08 -0.73 -3.72
CA SER A 61 6.11 -1.23 -2.79
C SER A 61 7.50 -1.03 -3.40
N LYS A 62 8.33 -0.23 -2.75
CA LYS A 62 9.71 0.03 -3.17
C LYS A 62 10.60 -1.23 -3.10
N PRO A 63 10.54 -2.07 -2.04
CA PRO A 63 11.30 -3.33 -2.01
C PRO A 63 10.92 -4.31 -3.12
N TYR A 64 9.63 -4.38 -3.47
CA TYR A 64 9.13 -5.29 -4.50
C TYR A 64 9.25 -4.74 -5.93
N ALA A 65 9.64 -3.47 -6.08
CA ALA A 65 9.63 -2.78 -7.36
C ALA A 65 10.43 -3.53 -8.43
N PHE A 66 9.75 -3.90 -9.52
CA PHE A 66 10.33 -4.55 -10.71
C PHE A 66 10.92 -5.97 -10.52
N THR A 67 10.66 -6.62 -9.39
CA THR A 67 11.20 -7.97 -9.10
C THR A 67 10.40 -9.10 -9.75
N ALA A 68 9.07 -9.00 -9.77
CA ALA A 68 8.18 -10.00 -10.37
C ALA A 68 6.85 -9.38 -10.86
N ARG A 69 6.07 -10.17 -11.59
CA ARG A 69 4.73 -9.80 -12.06
C ARG A 69 3.64 -10.63 -11.40
N PRO A 70 2.42 -10.08 -11.17
CA PRO A 70 1.37 -10.77 -10.41
C PRO A 70 0.94 -12.14 -10.94
N TRP A 71 1.07 -12.38 -12.24
CA TRP A 71 0.72 -13.66 -12.88
C TRP A 71 1.81 -14.73 -12.77
N GLU A 72 3.04 -14.36 -12.40
CA GLU A 72 4.15 -15.28 -12.22
C GLU A 72 4.18 -15.90 -10.82
N LEU A 73 3.35 -15.39 -9.90
CA LEU A 73 3.41 -15.68 -8.48
C LEU A 73 2.44 -16.78 -8.09
N THR A 74 2.93 -17.73 -7.29
CA THR A 74 2.09 -18.70 -6.58
C THR A 74 1.57 -18.04 -5.31
N LYS A 75 0.25 -18.09 -5.13
CA LYS A 75 -0.47 -17.44 -4.03
C LYS A 75 -0.74 -18.46 -2.94
N THR A 76 -0.17 -18.26 -1.76
CA THR A 76 -0.41 -19.12 -0.60
C THR A 76 -1.07 -18.33 0.52
N GLU A 77 -2.24 -18.78 0.97
CA GLU A 77 -2.94 -18.17 2.10
C GLU A 77 -2.37 -18.69 3.42
N THR A 78 -2.00 -17.78 4.31
CA THR A 78 -1.35 -18.10 5.59
C THR A 78 -1.64 -17.03 6.64
N ILE A 79 -0.96 -17.10 7.79
CA ILE A 79 -1.17 -16.24 8.95
C ILE A 79 0.15 -15.55 9.31
N ASP A 80 0.08 -14.27 9.65
CA ASP A 80 1.23 -13.51 10.12
C ASP A 80 1.62 -13.92 11.55
N VAL A 81 2.92 -13.94 11.82
CA VAL A 81 3.52 -14.35 13.10
C VAL A 81 4.39 -13.26 13.71
N MET A 82 4.39 -12.05 13.13
CA MET A 82 5.18 -10.92 13.64
C MET A 82 4.62 -10.33 14.93
N ASP A 83 3.32 -10.49 15.17
CA ASP A 83 2.64 -10.05 16.38
C ASP A 83 1.59 -11.09 16.85
N ALA A 84 0.98 -10.82 18.00
CA ALA A 84 -0.05 -11.70 18.57
C ALA A 84 -1.44 -11.52 17.93
N LEU A 85 -1.59 -10.67 16.92
CA LEU A 85 -2.87 -10.46 16.23
C LEU A 85 -3.19 -11.63 15.30
N GLY A 86 -2.16 -12.26 14.73
CA GLY A 86 -2.36 -13.37 13.80
C GLY A 86 -3.07 -12.92 12.52
N SER A 87 -2.63 -11.80 11.94
CA SER A 87 -3.27 -11.19 10.77
C SER A 87 -3.35 -12.18 9.59
N ALA A 88 -4.51 -12.25 8.94
CA ALA A 88 -4.69 -13.06 7.74
C ALA A 88 -3.91 -12.45 6.56
N ILE A 89 -2.96 -13.22 6.00
CA ILE A 89 -2.08 -12.76 4.92
C ILE A 89 -2.07 -13.74 3.75
N ARG A 90 -1.61 -13.22 2.61
CA ARG A 90 -1.28 -13.98 1.40
C ARG A 90 0.19 -13.78 1.08
N VAL A 91 0.95 -14.86 1.07
CA VAL A 91 2.36 -14.88 0.71
C VAL A 91 2.46 -15.24 -0.77
N ASP A 92 2.95 -14.29 -1.56
CA ASP A 92 3.16 -14.47 -3.00
C ASP A 92 4.63 -14.89 -3.24
N THR A 93 4.82 -16.11 -3.74
CA THR A 93 6.15 -16.72 -3.98
C THR A 93 6.45 -16.85 -5.46
N LYS A 94 7.74 -16.81 -5.81
CA LYS A 94 8.24 -17.15 -7.16
C LYS A 94 9.28 -18.26 -7.02
N GLY A 95 8.90 -19.48 -7.40
CA GLY A 95 9.75 -20.65 -7.21
C GLY A 95 10.01 -20.92 -5.73
N ARG A 96 11.22 -20.60 -5.25
CA ARG A 96 11.66 -20.86 -3.85
C ARG A 96 11.72 -19.60 -2.99
N GLU A 97 11.53 -18.43 -3.57
CA GLU A 97 11.69 -17.14 -2.88
C GLU A 97 10.34 -16.46 -2.62
N VAL A 98 10.22 -15.84 -1.45
CA VAL A 98 9.07 -15.01 -1.08
C VAL A 98 9.27 -13.62 -1.67
N MET A 99 8.37 -13.22 -2.57
CA MET A 99 8.52 -11.95 -3.29
C MET A 99 7.80 -10.80 -2.57
N ARG A 100 6.58 -11.05 -2.09
CA ARG A 100 5.79 -10.06 -1.34
C ARG A 100 4.76 -10.73 -0.45
N ILE A 101 4.30 -9.97 0.54
CA ILE A 101 3.23 -10.35 1.46
C ILE A 101 2.12 -9.32 1.32
N LEU A 102 0.88 -9.80 1.20
CA LEU A 102 -0.30 -8.97 1.03
C LEU A 102 -1.36 -9.32 2.08
N PRO A 103 -2.16 -8.36 2.56
CA PRO A 103 -3.25 -8.66 3.48
C PRO A 103 -4.37 -9.45 2.79
N ARG A 104 -5.09 -10.27 3.57
CA ARG A 104 -6.31 -10.97 3.15
C ARG A 104 -7.46 -10.51 4.03
N ASN A 105 -8.66 -10.39 3.43
CA ASN A 105 -9.86 -10.09 4.21
C ASN A 105 -10.19 -11.26 5.18
N HIS A 106 -10.50 -10.93 6.43
CA HIS A 106 -10.92 -11.83 7.51
C HIS A 106 -12.07 -11.21 8.34
N ASP A 107 -13.18 -10.88 7.69
CA ASP A 107 -14.39 -10.29 8.32
C ASP A 107 -15.40 -11.34 8.84
N ALA A 108 -15.00 -12.61 9.02
CA ALA A 108 -15.86 -13.70 9.48
C ALA A 108 -15.66 -14.04 10.96
#